data_AF-A0A423WPV7-F1
#
_entry.id   AF-A0A423WPV7-F1
#
_cell.length_a   1.000
_cell.length_b   1.000
_cell.length_c   1.000
_cell.angle_alpha   90.00
_cell.angle_beta   90.00
_cell.angle_gamma   90.00
#
_symmetry.space_group_name_H-M   'P 1'
#
loop_
_entity.id
_entity.type
_entity.pdbx_description
1 polymer ?
#
loop_
_entity_poly.entity_id
_entity_poly.type
_entity_poly.pdbx_seq_one_letter_code
_entity_poly.pdbx_strand_id
1 'polypeptide(L)'
;MAGLPNLSTSLISAQNQNVAALVNVNVDISLFRCDPSPEFLPIGKALTQRRKADAENGPIHKLACRLGFLFNEIVPDTPKLREAYGTRSSVIIQQPDINPRGTTEDGPFQDYIGADGTSIWAAATSVPASINLYLLACMLARAWDAREATAIWFELVDERKRHIQTQVDQNKLVNPHTYVAVQQDISRNDLAKWDASARSWLRRADQSLSWERMQFKLIADIDALVIHKLGGASRLGQYR
;
A
#
# COMPACT_ATOMS: atom_id res chain seq x y z
N MET A 1 -30.51 -30.02 50.92
CA MET A 1 -31.27 -29.07 50.08
C MET A 1 -30.38 -27.85 49.88
N ALA A 2 -29.82 -27.71 48.68
CA ALA A 2 -28.81 -26.73 48.34
C ALA A 2 -29.40 -25.32 48.25
N GLY A 3 -28.79 -24.35 48.95
CA GLY A 3 -29.04 -22.92 48.74
C GLY A 3 -27.97 -22.39 47.80
N LEU A 4 -28.37 -21.86 46.64
CA LEU A 4 -27.50 -21.18 45.69
C LEU A 4 -26.97 -19.88 46.33
N PRO A 5 -25.66 -19.59 46.30
CA PRO A 5 -25.19 -18.26 46.63
C PRO A 5 -25.46 -17.32 45.44
N ASN A 6 -26.18 -16.23 45.70
CA ASN A 6 -26.37 -15.12 44.76
C ASN A 6 -25.01 -14.52 44.39
N LEU A 7 -24.60 -14.67 43.13
CA LEU A 7 -23.45 -13.94 42.57
C LEU A 7 -23.91 -12.53 42.21
N SER A 8 -23.61 -11.57 43.09
CA SER A 8 -23.72 -10.15 42.78
C SER A 8 -22.67 -9.77 41.73
N THR A 9 -23.11 -9.61 40.49
CA THR A 9 -22.36 -9.02 39.37
C THR A 9 -22.03 -7.55 39.66
N SER A 10 -20.88 -7.33 40.28
CA SER A 10 -20.25 -6.02 40.31
C SER A 10 -19.40 -5.86 39.06
N LEU A 11 -20.05 -5.54 37.93
CA LEU A 11 -19.41 -4.84 36.82
C LEU A 11 -19.09 -3.43 37.31
N ILE A 12 -18.00 -3.32 38.08
CA ILE A 12 -17.41 -2.04 38.42
C ILE A 12 -16.81 -1.52 37.12
N SER A 13 -17.47 -0.51 36.57
CA SER A 13 -16.95 0.41 35.58
C SER A 13 -15.65 1.03 36.10
N ALA A 14 -14.53 0.35 35.88
CA ALA A 14 -13.22 0.95 35.97
C ALA A 14 -13.06 1.86 34.73
N GLN A 15 -13.58 3.09 34.83
CA GLN A 15 -13.06 4.22 34.06
C GLN A 15 -11.60 4.43 34.50
N ASN A 16 -10.71 3.64 33.92
CA ASN A 16 -9.30 3.70 34.23
C ASN A 16 -8.64 4.69 33.27
N GLN A 17 -8.70 5.98 33.64
CA GLN A 17 -7.98 7.08 32.97
C GLN A 17 -6.44 6.94 33.09
N ASN A 18 -5.92 5.86 33.68
CA ASN A 18 -4.50 5.65 33.99
C ASN A 18 -3.81 4.52 33.19
N VAL A 19 -4.49 3.87 32.23
CA VAL A 19 -3.86 2.79 31.43
C VAL A 19 -2.86 3.32 30.39
N ALA A 20 -2.88 4.62 30.09
CA ALA A 20 -1.93 5.21 29.14
C ALA A 20 -0.50 5.39 29.69
N ALA A 21 -0.28 5.26 31.01
CA ALA A 21 0.97 5.69 31.64
C ALA A 21 1.95 4.55 32.03
N LEU A 22 1.60 3.27 31.89
CA LEU A 22 2.41 2.17 32.46
C LEU A 22 2.87 1.08 31.48
N VAL A 23 2.79 1.34 30.17
CA VAL A 23 3.43 0.47 29.17
C VAL A 23 4.20 1.36 28.19
N ASN A 24 5.40 1.78 28.58
CA ASN A 24 6.39 2.36 27.66
C ASN A 24 7.01 1.22 26.81
N VAL A 25 6.16 0.44 26.13
CA VAL A 25 6.61 -0.50 25.11
C VAL A 25 6.67 0.30 23.83
N ASN A 26 7.89 0.52 23.33
CA ASN A 26 8.11 1.04 22.00
C ASN A 26 7.65 -0.03 20.99
N VAL A 27 6.35 -0.11 20.74
CA VAL A 27 5.77 -1.08 19.79
C VAL A 27 6.14 -0.62 18.40
N ASP A 28 7.07 -1.31 17.76
CA ASP A 28 7.38 -1.10 16.35
C ASP A 28 6.41 -1.90 15.47
N ILE A 29 5.35 -1.24 15.00
CA ILE A 29 4.37 -1.83 14.08
C ILE A 29 4.98 -2.29 12.76
N SER A 30 6.20 -1.85 12.44
CA SER A 30 6.90 -2.26 11.22
C SER A 30 7.36 -3.72 11.24
N LEU A 31 7.31 -4.36 12.42
CA LEU A 31 7.54 -5.79 12.61
C LEU A 31 6.29 -6.64 12.36
N PHE A 32 5.12 -6.03 12.16
CA PHE A 32 3.90 -6.77 11.85
C PHE A 32 4.08 -7.54 10.54
N ARG A 33 3.59 -8.78 10.52
CA ARG A 33 3.57 -9.63 9.34
C ARG A 33 2.36 -10.55 9.41
N CYS A 34 1.68 -10.75 8.28
CA CYS A 34 0.64 -11.75 8.15
C CYS A 34 0.91 -12.68 6.97
N ASP A 35 0.16 -13.79 6.93
CA ASP A 35 0.09 -14.61 5.73
C ASP A 35 -0.62 -13.82 4.62
N PRO A 36 -0.03 -13.74 3.42
CA PRO A 36 -0.62 -13.02 2.32
C PRO A 36 -1.81 -13.80 1.75
N SER A 37 -2.77 -13.07 1.18
CA SER A 37 -3.91 -13.68 0.51
C SER A 37 -3.46 -14.58 -0.67
N PRO A 38 -4.20 -15.65 -0.99
CA PRO A 38 -3.77 -16.69 -1.93
C PRO A 38 -3.33 -16.16 -3.31
N GLU A 39 -3.99 -15.11 -3.78
CA GLU A 39 -3.72 -14.46 -5.06
C GLU A 39 -2.33 -13.80 -5.13
N PHE A 40 -1.66 -13.54 -4.00
CA PHE A 40 -0.31 -12.97 -3.96
C PHE A 40 0.79 -14.02 -3.76
N LEU A 41 0.46 -15.25 -3.33
CA LEU A 41 1.45 -16.32 -3.07
C LEU A 41 2.41 -16.58 -4.24
N PRO A 42 1.98 -16.56 -5.52
CA PRO A 42 2.89 -16.69 -6.65
C PRO A 42 4.00 -15.63 -6.70
N ILE A 43 3.71 -14.40 -6.29
CA ILE A 43 4.69 -13.29 -6.30
C ILE A 43 5.86 -13.64 -5.40
N GLY A 44 5.59 -14.03 -4.14
CA GLY A 44 6.64 -14.42 -3.19
C GLY A 44 7.45 -15.65 -3.62
N LYS A 45 6.93 -16.50 -4.51
CA LYS A 45 7.65 -17.64 -5.12
C LYS A 45 8.49 -17.23 -6.33
N ALA A 46 8.11 -16.16 -7.02
CA ALA A 46 8.76 -15.68 -8.24
C ALA A 46 9.90 -14.67 -7.97
N LEU A 47 9.95 -14.09 -6.77
CA LEU A 47 11.03 -13.19 -6.35
C LEU A 47 12.36 -13.93 -6.16
N THR A 48 13.46 -13.24 -6.44
CA THR A 48 14.81 -13.67 -6.03
C THR A 48 14.91 -13.71 -4.51
N GLN A 49 15.84 -14.51 -3.98
CA GLN A 49 16.03 -14.62 -2.52
C GLN A 49 16.29 -13.25 -1.88
N ARG A 50 17.11 -12.42 -2.53
CA ARG A 50 17.39 -11.05 -2.11
C ARG A 50 16.11 -10.20 -2.04
N ARG A 51 15.33 -10.13 -3.12
CA ARG A 51 14.09 -9.33 -3.15
C ARG A 51 13.07 -9.82 -2.14
N LYS A 52 12.94 -11.14 -1.97
CA LYS A 52 12.07 -11.72 -0.96
C LYS A 52 12.51 -11.35 0.46
N ALA A 53 13.80 -11.45 0.77
CA ALA A 53 14.32 -11.05 2.07
C ALA A 53 14.10 -9.56 2.36
N ASP A 54 14.29 -8.70 1.35
CA ASP A 54 14.07 -7.26 1.46
C ASP A 54 12.58 -6.93 1.64
N ALA A 55 11.70 -7.63 0.91
CA ALA A 55 10.26 -7.49 1.02
C ALA A 55 9.67 -8.04 2.33
N GLU A 56 10.37 -8.93 3.02
CA GLU A 56 9.88 -9.57 4.25
C GLU A 56 10.47 -8.98 5.53
N ASN A 57 11.70 -8.47 5.47
CA ASN A 57 12.44 -8.00 6.66
C ASN A 57 13.15 -6.66 6.41
N GLY A 58 13.17 -6.17 5.17
CA GLY A 58 13.89 -4.98 4.77
C GLY A 58 13.12 -3.68 5.02
N PRO A 59 13.72 -2.53 4.65
CA PRO A 59 13.12 -1.21 4.84
C PRO A 59 11.78 -1.05 4.11
N ILE A 60 11.61 -1.73 2.97
CA ILE A 60 10.40 -1.64 2.15
C ILE A 60 9.21 -2.35 2.83
N HIS A 61 9.43 -3.46 3.54
CA HIS A 61 8.43 -4.10 4.40
C HIS A 61 7.98 -3.13 5.50
N LYS A 62 8.97 -2.55 6.20
CA LYS A 62 8.71 -1.62 7.30
C LYS A 62 7.86 -0.43 6.84
N LEU A 63 8.20 0.12 5.69
CA LEU A 63 7.43 1.21 5.09
C LEU A 63 6.02 0.78 4.71
N ALA A 64 5.84 -0.39 4.09
CA ALA A 64 4.53 -0.92 3.73
C ALA A 64 3.62 -1.05 4.97
N CYS A 65 4.14 -1.62 6.05
CA CYS A 65 3.45 -1.69 7.34
C CYS A 65 3.09 -0.30 7.88
N ARG A 66 4.06 0.62 7.93
CA ARG A 66 3.83 1.98 8.46
C ARG A 66 2.75 2.72 7.67
N LEU A 67 2.83 2.69 6.33
CA LEU A 67 1.82 3.29 5.46
C LEU A 67 0.45 2.62 5.64
N GLY A 68 0.42 1.29 5.69
CA GLY A 68 -0.79 0.51 5.88
C GLY A 68 -1.53 0.92 7.16
N PHE A 69 -0.85 0.93 8.31
CA PHE A 69 -1.45 1.34 9.58
C PHE A 69 -1.81 2.83 9.63
N LEU A 70 -0.97 3.71 9.08
CA LEU A 70 -1.21 5.16 9.10
C LEU A 70 -2.49 5.56 8.35
N PHE A 71 -2.82 4.83 7.29
CA PHE A 71 -3.96 5.12 6.41
C PHE A 71 -5.14 4.15 6.59
N ASN A 72 -5.03 3.15 7.46
CA ASN A 72 -6.00 2.06 7.59
C ASN A 72 -7.45 2.52 7.81
N GLU A 73 -7.65 3.63 8.52
CA GLU A 73 -8.99 4.14 8.86
C GLU A 73 -9.66 4.94 7.75
N ILE A 74 -8.91 5.40 6.73
CA ILE A 74 -9.44 6.28 5.67
C ILE A 74 -9.46 5.62 4.30
N VAL A 75 -8.72 4.52 4.15
CA VAL A 75 -8.70 3.75 2.91
C VAL A 75 -9.95 2.89 2.83
N PRO A 76 -10.70 2.91 1.71
CA PRO A 76 -11.87 2.07 1.56
C PRO A 76 -11.48 0.59 1.53
N ASP A 77 -12.36 -0.27 2.05
CA ASP A 77 -12.17 -1.71 1.87
C ASP A 77 -12.52 -2.10 0.42
N THR A 78 -11.53 -2.66 -0.27
CA THR A 78 -11.60 -2.95 -1.71
C THR A 78 -11.15 -4.39 -1.99
N PRO A 79 -11.79 -5.42 -1.41
CA PRO A 79 -11.31 -6.80 -1.47
C PRO A 79 -11.24 -7.32 -2.91
N LYS A 80 -12.28 -7.04 -3.73
CA LYS A 80 -12.32 -7.45 -5.14
C LYS A 80 -11.21 -6.80 -5.98
N LEU A 81 -10.84 -5.55 -5.68
CA LEU A 81 -9.75 -4.86 -6.37
C LEU A 81 -8.41 -5.51 -6.01
N ARG A 82 -8.19 -5.80 -4.73
CA ARG A 82 -6.97 -6.47 -4.24
C ARG A 82 -6.84 -7.86 -4.85
N GLU A 83 -7.93 -8.63 -4.86
CA GLU A 83 -7.98 -9.97 -5.46
C GLU A 83 -7.65 -9.93 -6.97
N ALA A 84 -8.32 -9.05 -7.72
CA ALA A 84 -8.10 -8.90 -9.16
C ALA A 84 -6.66 -8.46 -9.47
N TYR A 85 -6.12 -7.54 -8.66
CA TYR A 85 -4.75 -7.07 -8.80
C TYR A 85 -3.72 -8.16 -8.47
N GLY A 86 -3.89 -8.87 -7.35
CA GLY A 86 -3.01 -9.96 -6.95
C GLY A 86 -2.99 -11.08 -7.98
N THR A 87 -4.18 -11.50 -8.43
CA THR A 87 -4.33 -12.53 -9.47
C THR A 87 -3.59 -12.14 -10.74
N ARG A 88 -3.80 -10.91 -11.22
CA ARG A 88 -3.15 -10.43 -12.45
C ARG A 88 -1.63 -10.30 -12.29
N SER A 89 -1.18 -9.73 -11.19
CA SER A 89 0.25 -9.54 -10.92
C SER A 89 0.98 -10.88 -10.79
N SER A 90 0.31 -11.86 -10.19
CA SER A 90 0.79 -13.24 -10.09
C SER A 90 0.91 -13.93 -11.44
N VAL A 91 -0.04 -13.71 -12.37
CA VAL A 91 0.08 -14.22 -13.75
C VAL A 91 1.27 -13.57 -14.48
N ILE A 92 1.39 -12.24 -14.39
CA ILE A 92 2.47 -11.49 -15.06
C ILE A 92 3.85 -11.93 -14.56
N ILE A 93 4.05 -12.01 -13.24
CA ILE A 93 5.38 -12.27 -12.66
C ILE A 93 5.86 -13.71 -12.89
N GLN A 94 4.96 -14.62 -13.29
CA GLN A 94 5.31 -16.00 -13.65
C GLN A 94 5.76 -16.15 -15.10
N GLN A 95 5.55 -15.14 -15.94
CA GLN A 95 5.96 -15.16 -17.35
C GLN A 95 7.49 -15.07 -17.45
N PRO A 96 8.19 -16.08 -18.03
CA PRO A 96 9.65 -16.10 -18.08
C PRO A 96 10.28 -14.95 -18.89
N ASP A 97 9.57 -14.45 -19.90
CA ASP A 97 9.98 -13.31 -20.73
C ASP A 97 9.86 -11.96 -20.01
N ILE A 98 8.97 -11.87 -19.01
CA ILE A 98 8.77 -10.67 -18.18
C ILE A 98 9.61 -10.70 -16.91
N ASN A 99 9.71 -11.87 -16.28
CA ASN A 99 10.47 -12.12 -15.07
C ASN A 99 11.52 -13.22 -15.31
N PRO A 100 12.57 -12.94 -16.12
CA PRO A 100 13.67 -13.87 -16.30
C PRO A 100 14.38 -14.10 -14.96
N ARG A 101 14.97 -15.29 -14.80
CA ARG A 101 15.83 -15.60 -13.66
C ARG A 101 17.28 -15.29 -14.01
N GLY A 102 18.00 -14.69 -13.06
CA GLY A 102 19.43 -14.48 -13.22
C GLY A 102 20.20 -15.78 -13.31
N THR A 103 21.18 -15.79 -14.18
CA THR A 103 22.12 -16.87 -14.45
C THR A 103 23.51 -16.53 -13.92
N THR A 104 24.44 -17.48 -13.96
CA THR A 104 25.84 -17.21 -13.61
C THR A 104 26.53 -16.21 -14.56
N GLU A 105 26.02 -16.06 -15.78
CA GLU A 105 26.55 -15.10 -16.76
C GLU A 105 26.26 -13.64 -16.37
N ASP A 106 25.21 -13.42 -15.57
CA ASP A 106 24.87 -12.11 -15.03
C ASP A 106 25.81 -11.65 -13.89
N GLY A 107 26.69 -12.55 -13.44
CA GLY A 107 27.73 -12.29 -12.45
C GLY A 107 27.18 -11.64 -11.17
N PRO A 108 27.75 -10.52 -10.68
CA PRO A 108 27.32 -9.90 -9.43
C PRO A 108 25.90 -9.31 -9.48
N PHE A 109 25.28 -9.24 -10.67
CA PHE A 109 23.93 -8.71 -10.86
C PHE A 109 22.85 -9.80 -10.92
N GLN A 110 23.21 -11.07 -10.80
CA GLN A 110 22.29 -12.21 -10.90
C GLN A 110 21.02 -12.03 -10.05
N ASP A 111 21.16 -11.57 -8.80
CA ASP A 111 20.03 -11.38 -7.88
C ASP A 111 19.11 -10.20 -8.21
N TYR A 112 19.52 -9.34 -9.14
CA TYR A 112 18.79 -8.16 -9.60
C TYR A 112 18.01 -8.41 -10.91
N ILE A 113 18.28 -9.54 -11.58
CA ILE A 113 17.56 -9.94 -12.79
C ILE A 113 16.10 -10.29 -12.48
N GLY A 114 15.21 -9.97 -13.42
CA GLY A 114 13.78 -10.23 -13.32
C GLY A 114 12.95 -9.02 -12.90
N ALA A 115 11.65 -9.23 -12.74
CA ALA A 115 10.68 -8.21 -12.36
C ALA A 115 10.77 -7.87 -10.87
N ASP A 116 10.65 -6.58 -10.56
CA ASP A 116 10.63 -6.11 -9.18
C ASP A 116 9.21 -6.18 -8.61
N GLY A 117 8.89 -7.27 -7.91
CA GLY A 117 7.66 -7.42 -7.14
C GLY A 117 7.83 -7.16 -5.64
N THR A 118 8.96 -6.54 -5.24
CA THR A 118 9.37 -6.42 -3.82
C THR A 118 8.33 -5.68 -2.99
N SER A 119 7.89 -4.50 -3.47
CA SER A 119 6.88 -3.69 -2.77
C SER A 119 5.49 -4.31 -2.77
N ILE A 120 5.15 -5.11 -3.80
CA ILE A 120 3.88 -5.86 -3.83
C ILE A 120 3.89 -6.92 -2.73
N TRP A 121 4.96 -7.70 -2.65
CA TRP A 121 5.08 -8.75 -1.64
C TRP A 121 5.11 -8.17 -0.23
N ALA A 122 5.89 -7.10 0.00
CA ALA A 122 5.92 -6.36 1.25
C ALA A 122 4.51 -5.90 1.68
N ALA A 123 3.76 -5.30 0.76
CA ALA A 123 2.38 -4.89 1.03
C ALA A 123 1.45 -6.07 1.31
N ALA A 124 1.61 -7.18 0.58
CA ALA A 124 0.78 -8.38 0.71
C ALA A 124 0.99 -9.09 2.06
N THR A 125 2.20 -9.03 2.62
CA THR A 125 2.55 -9.60 3.93
C THR A 125 2.39 -8.60 5.09
N SER A 126 1.85 -7.42 4.81
CA SER A 126 1.54 -6.37 5.80
C SER A 126 0.04 -6.36 6.12
N VAL A 127 -0.57 -5.21 6.41
CA VAL A 127 -2.03 -5.10 6.56
C VAL A 127 -2.73 -4.90 5.20
N PRO A 128 -4.02 -5.28 5.04
CA PRO A 128 -4.81 -5.07 3.82
C PRO A 128 -4.69 -3.68 3.19
N ALA A 129 -4.68 -2.63 4.02
CA ALA A 129 -4.53 -1.26 3.55
C ALA A 129 -3.21 -1.04 2.78
N SER A 130 -2.13 -1.74 3.13
CA SER A 130 -0.81 -1.60 2.49
C SER A 130 -0.86 -1.89 0.98
N ILE A 131 -1.69 -2.85 0.54
CA ILE A 131 -1.90 -3.11 -0.89
C ILE A 131 -2.60 -1.93 -1.56
N ASN A 132 -3.59 -1.33 -0.91
CA ASN A 132 -4.27 -0.15 -1.44
C ASN A 132 -3.31 1.05 -1.55
N LEU A 133 -2.40 1.22 -0.59
CA LEU A 133 -1.35 2.24 -0.64
C LEU A 133 -0.32 1.92 -1.75
N TYR A 134 -0.04 0.65 -2.01
CA TYR A 134 0.80 0.26 -3.15
C TYR A 134 0.12 0.53 -4.50
N LEU A 135 -1.19 0.30 -4.60
CA LEU A 135 -1.98 0.67 -5.78
C LEU A 135 -1.99 2.19 -6.00
N LEU A 136 -2.11 2.98 -4.93
CA LEU A 136 -1.94 4.43 -4.99
C LEU A 136 -0.53 4.78 -5.48
N ALA A 137 0.52 4.09 -5.03
CA ALA A 137 1.88 4.32 -5.54
C ALA A 137 1.96 4.05 -7.05
N CYS A 138 1.30 3.00 -7.53
CA CYS A 138 1.21 2.73 -8.96
C CYS A 138 0.49 3.85 -9.74
N MET A 139 -0.56 4.45 -9.17
CA MET A 139 -1.24 5.58 -9.77
C MET A 139 -0.34 6.82 -9.81
N LEU A 140 0.31 7.15 -8.69
CA LEU A 140 1.23 8.30 -8.61
C LEU A 140 2.41 8.13 -9.58
N ALA A 141 2.96 6.91 -9.66
CA ALA A 141 4.04 6.55 -10.57
C ALA A 141 3.68 6.71 -12.06
N ARG A 142 2.40 6.60 -12.42
CA ARG A 142 1.92 6.81 -13.79
C ARG A 142 1.62 8.26 -14.12
N ALA A 143 1.16 9.02 -13.12
CA ALA A 143 0.69 10.39 -13.34
C ALA A 143 1.78 11.45 -13.19
N TRP A 144 2.81 11.19 -12.40
CA TRP A 144 3.90 12.15 -12.13
C TRP A 144 5.29 11.55 -12.32
N ASP A 145 6.29 12.41 -12.48
CA ASP A 145 7.69 11.98 -12.41
C ASP A 145 8.09 11.53 -11.00
N ALA A 146 9.26 10.91 -10.86
CA ALA A 146 9.69 10.34 -9.58
C ALA A 146 9.86 11.39 -8.46
N ARG A 147 10.31 12.60 -8.81
CA ARG A 147 10.53 13.68 -7.83
C ARG A 147 9.20 14.21 -7.33
N GLU A 148 8.26 14.45 -8.23
CA GLU A 148 6.91 14.93 -7.93
C GLU A 148 6.13 13.87 -7.15
N ALA A 149 6.11 12.62 -7.59
CA ALA A 149 5.43 11.53 -6.87
C ALA A 149 5.98 11.35 -5.44
N THR A 150 7.30 11.47 -5.25
CA THR A 150 7.92 11.44 -3.92
C THR A 150 7.50 12.63 -3.05
N ALA A 151 7.37 13.84 -3.64
CA ALA A 151 6.90 15.02 -2.93
C ALA A 151 5.43 14.86 -2.50
N ILE A 152 4.57 14.38 -3.40
CA ILE A 152 3.16 14.08 -3.10
C ILE A 152 3.05 13.06 -1.98
N TRP A 153 3.83 11.96 -2.03
CA TRP A 153 3.85 10.98 -0.95
C TRP A 153 4.26 11.58 0.39
N PHE A 154 5.27 12.45 0.39
CA PHE A 154 5.75 13.11 1.60
C PHE A 154 4.66 14.01 2.20
N GLU A 155 4.01 14.82 1.38
CA GLU A 155 2.90 15.68 1.79
C GLU A 155 1.69 14.86 2.29
N LEU A 156 1.32 13.77 1.60
CA LEU A 156 0.24 12.88 2.04
C LEU A 156 0.50 12.30 3.43
N VAL A 157 1.72 11.83 3.69
CA VAL A 157 2.11 11.26 4.98
C VAL A 157 2.10 12.35 6.06
N ASP A 158 2.68 13.51 5.78
CA ASP A 158 2.77 14.63 6.71
C ASP A 158 1.39 15.17 7.09
N GLU A 159 0.51 15.40 6.11
CA GLU A 159 -0.87 15.82 6.35
C GLU A 159 -1.68 14.76 7.10
N ARG A 160 -1.52 13.48 6.77
CA ARG A 160 -2.20 12.42 7.52
C ARG A 160 -1.76 12.39 8.98
N LYS A 161 -0.46 12.53 9.25
CA LYS A 161 0.07 12.61 10.62
C LYS A 161 -0.47 13.84 11.37
N ARG A 162 -0.46 15.03 10.75
CA ARG A 162 -1.05 16.25 11.33
C ARG A 162 -2.52 16.09 11.66
N HIS A 163 -3.28 15.49 10.75
CA HIS A 163 -4.71 15.24 10.94
C HIS A 163 -4.97 14.35 12.16
N ILE A 164 -4.23 13.24 12.31
CA ILE A 164 -4.36 12.35 13.46
C ILE A 164 -3.92 13.05 14.74
N GLN A 165 -2.83 13.81 14.72
CA GLN A 165 -2.38 14.57 15.89
C GLN A 165 -3.45 15.57 16.35
N THR A 166 -4.09 16.27 15.41
CA THR A 166 -5.21 17.18 15.71
C THR A 166 -6.39 16.43 16.35
N GLN A 167 -6.68 15.20 15.92
CA GLN A 167 -7.72 14.38 16.54
C GLN A 167 -7.37 14.01 17.99
N VAL A 168 -6.10 13.65 18.24
CA VAL A 168 -5.59 13.35 19.59
C VAL A 168 -5.69 14.59 20.49
N ASP A 169 -5.25 15.76 20.01
CA ASP A 169 -5.30 17.01 20.76
C ASP A 169 -6.74 17.44 21.10
N GLN A 170 -7.71 17.04 20.28
CA GLN A 170 -9.14 17.23 20.50
C GLN A 170 -9.78 16.16 21.39
N ASN A 171 -9.00 15.27 22.02
CA ASN A 171 -9.45 14.13 22.81
C ASN A 171 -10.41 13.19 22.05
N LYS A 172 -10.27 13.08 20.72
CA LYS A 172 -11.02 12.09 19.93
C LYS A 172 -10.38 10.72 20.08
N LEU A 173 -11.21 9.68 20.01
CA LEU A 173 -10.74 8.30 19.99
C LEU A 173 -10.04 8.03 18.65
N VAL A 174 -8.77 7.65 18.71
CA VAL A 174 -7.94 7.24 17.57
C VAL A 174 -7.57 5.77 17.73
N ASN A 175 -7.56 5.02 16.64
CA ASN A 175 -7.11 3.63 16.68
C ASN A 175 -5.65 3.53 17.22
N PRO A 176 -5.38 2.69 18.23
CA PRO A 176 -4.04 2.58 18.82
C PRO A 176 -2.93 2.27 17.80
N HIS A 177 -3.20 1.44 16.80
CA HIS A 177 -2.22 1.11 15.76
C HIS A 177 -1.94 2.30 14.83
N THR A 178 -2.97 3.08 14.49
CA THR A 178 -2.80 4.34 13.74
C THR A 178 -1.97 5.33 14.56
N TYR A 179 -2.26 5.46 15.85
CA TYR A 179 -1.51 6.37 16.74
C TYR A 179 -0.03 5.98 16.81
N VAL A 180 0.28 4.70 16.96
CA VAL A 180 1.67 4.21 16.92
C VAL A 180 2.31 4.50 15.55
N ALA A 181 1.59 4.35 14.44
CA ALA A 181 2.11 4.66 13.10
C ALA A 181 2.50 6.13 12.92
N VAL A 182 1.81 7.07 13.57
CA VAL A 182 2.17 8.50 13.53
C VAL A 182 3.55 8.75 14.10
N GLN A 183 3.90 8.04 15.19
CA GLN A 183 5.18 8.17 15.89
C GLN A 183 6.35 7.54 15.11
N GLN A 184 6.08 6.70 14.11
CA GLN A 184 7.10 6.05 13.30
C GLN A 184 7.67 7.01 12.27
N ASP A 185 8.99 7.06 12.13
CA ASP A 185 9.63 7.86 11.08
C ASP A 185 9.37 7.26 9.69
N ILE A 186 9.08 8.13 8.73
CA ILE A 186 8.90 7.80 7.31
C ILE A 186 9.72 8.82 6.54
N SER A 187 10.92 8.43 6.13
CA SER A 187 11.82 9.35 5.45
C SER A 187 11.41 9.54 3.99
N ARG A 188 11.77 10.70 3.43
CA ARG A 188 11.60 10.97 1.99
C ARG A 188 12.34 9.96 1.11
N ASN A 189 13.46 9.42 1.61
CA ASN A 189 14.22 8.38 0.91
C ASN A 189 13.47 7.04 0.87
N ASP A 190 12.76 6.68 1.93
CA ASP A 190 11.94 5.46 1.95
C ASP A 190 10.79 5.57 0.94
N LEU A 191 10.14 6.73 0.90
CA LEU A 191 9.10 7.04 -0.09
C LEU A 191 9.62 7.02 -1.53
N ALA A 192 10.84 7.51 -1.76
CA ALA A 192 11.48 7.43 -3.08
C ALA A 192 11.75 5.98 -3.50
N LYS A 193 12.17 5.10 -2.58
CA LYS A 193 12.36 3.66 -2.86
C LYS A 193 11.03 2.96 -3.16
N TRP A 194 9.98 3.32 -2.44
CA TRP A 194 8.61 2.83 -2.68
C TRP A 194 8.12 3.16 -4.09
N ASP A 195 8.23 4.43 -4.48
CA ASP A 195 7.88 4.88 -5.83
C ASP A 195 8.77 4.22 -6.90
N ALA A 196 10.09 4.11 -6.66
CA ALA A 196 11.01 3.46 -7.58
C ALA A 196 10.68 1.98 -7.81
N SER A 197 10.29 1.26 -6.76
CA SER A 197 9.89 -0.14 -6.87
C SER A 197 8.55 -0.29 -7.61
N ALA A 198 7.56 0.57 -7.31
CA ALA A 198 6.30 0.61 -8.06
C ALA A 198 6.52 0.88 -9.56
N ARG A 199 7.39 1.84 -9.91
CA ARG A 199 7.76 2.11 -11.32
C ARG A 199 8.46 0.92 -11.97
N SER A 200 9.35 0.27 -11.26
CA SER A 200 10.09 -0.89 -11.76
C SER A 200 9.15 -2.07 -12.06
N TRP A 201 8.17 -2.32 -11.17
CA TRP A 201 7.08 -3.24 -11.43
C TRP A 201 6.26 -2.84 -12.66
N LEU A 202 5.79 -1.59 -12.71
CA LEU A 202 4.89 -1.13 -13.77
C LEU A 202 5.52 -1.24 -15.16
N ARG A 203 6.83 -1.03 -15.31
CA ARG A 203 7.53 -1.23 -16.59
C ARG A 203 7.40 -2.68 -17.10
N ARG A 204 7.48 -3.66 -16.21
CA ARG A 204 7.35 -5.09 -16.54
C ARG A 204 5.90 -5.48 -16.79
N ALA A 205 4.98 -5.00 -15.95
CA ALA A 205 3.55 -5.21 -16.14
C ALA A 205 3.04 -4.59 -17.46
N ASP A 206 3.54 -3.41 -17.81
CA ASP A 206 3.20 -2.73 -19.07
C ASP A 206 3.75 -3.44 -20.30
N GLN A 207 4.88 -4.13 -20.17
CA GLN A 207 5.44 -4.97 -21.23
C GLN A 207 4.56 -6.21 -21.46
N SER A 208 4.13 -6.86 -20.37
CA SER A 208 3.23 -8.04 -20.43
C SER A 208 1.85 -7.70 -21.00
N LEU A 209 1.31 -6.53 -20.63
CA LEU A 209 -0.04 -6.08 -20.98
C LEU A 209 -0.02 -4.95 -22.01
N SER A 210 0.92 -4.98 -22.95
CA SER A 210 1.12 -3.90 -23.91
C SER A 210 -0.12 -3.62 -24.75
N TRP A 211 -0.84 -4.69 -25.13
CA TRP A 211 -2.06 -4.61 -25.92
C TRP A 211 -3.23 -4.03 -25.12
N GLU A 212 -3.51 -4.58 -23.94
CA GLU A 212 -4.58 -4.12 -23.05
C GLU A 212 -4.35 -2.66 -22.64
N ARG A 213 -3.09 -2.29 -22.42
CA ARG A 213 -2.71 -0.90 -22.15
C ARG A 213 -2.98 0.00 -23.35
N MET A 214 -2.65 -0.45 -24.57
CA MET A 214 -2.94 0.30 -25.78
C MET A 214 -4.45 0.51 -25.95
N GLN A 215 -5.24 -0.55 -25.78
CA GLN A 215 -6.70 -0.47 -25.83
C GLN A 215 -7.26 0.49 -24.77
N PHE A 216 -6.80 0.37 -23.52
CA PHE A 216 -7.22 1.25 -22.44
C PHE A 216 -6.91 2.72 -22.74
N LYS A 217 -5.70 3.03 -23.24
CA LYS A 217 -5.32 4.38 -23.64
C LYS A 217 -6.23 4.92 -24.74
N LEU A 218 -6.48 4.13 -25.78
CA LEU A 218 -7.37 4.54 -26.87
C LEU A 218 -8.78 4.86 -26.37
N ILE A 219 -9.32 4.05 -25.47
CA ILE A 219 -10.65 4.29 -24.87
C ILE A 219 -10.63 5.54 -23.99
N ALA A 220 -9.65 5.68 -23.11
CA ALA A 220 -9.53 6.83 -22.21
C ALA A 220 -9.36 8.15 -22.97
N ASP A 221 -8.57 8.14 -24.05
CA ASP A 221 -8.38 9.31 -24.92
C ASP A 221 -9.66 9.64 -25.69
N ILE A 222 -10.40 8.64 -26.17
CA ILE A 222 -11.72 8.83 -26.79
C ILE A 222 -12.69 9.46 -25.78
N ASP A 223 -12.77 8.95 -24.56
CA ASP A 223 -13.66 9.49 -23.53
C ASP A 223 -13.27 10.93 -23.16
N ALA A 224 -11.97 11.23 -23.02
CA ALA A 224 -11.49 12.59 -22.80
C ALA A 224 -11.87 13.53 -23.95
N LEU A 225 -11.75 13.06 -25.20
CA LEU A 225 -12.17 13.81 -26.40
C LEU A 225 -13.70 14.00 -26.47
N VAL A 226 -14.49 13.00 -26.06
CA VAL A 226 -15.96 13.08 -26.02
C VAL A 226 -16.42 14.05 -24.94
N ILE A 227 -15.82 13.99 -23.74
CA ILE A 227 -16.10 14.95 -22.66
C ILE A 227 -15.75 16.38 -23.10
N HIS A 228 -14.63 16.56 -23.81
CA HIS A 228 -14.25 17.87 -24.34
C HIS A 228 -15.22 18.38 -25.42
N LYS A 229 -15.74 17.50 -26.30
CA LYS A 229 -16.75 17.87 -27.30
C LYS A 229 -18.11 18.21 -26.68
N LEU A 230 -18.54 17.47 -25.66
CA LEU A 230 -19.79 17.74 -24.93
C LEU A 230 -19.69 19.01 -24.06
N GLY A 231 -18.53 19.26 -23.44
CA GLY A 231 -18.25 20.51 -22.72
C GLY A 231 -18.11 21.74 -23.62
N GLY A 232 -17.70 21.55 -24.88
CA GLY A 232 -17.65 22.60 -25.90
C GLY A 232 -19.01 22.93 -26.51
N ALA A 233 -19.90 21.94 -26.66
CA ALA A 233 -21.26 22.15 -27.17
C ALA A 233 -22.13 22.98 -26.21
N SER A 234 -21.92 22.87 -24.89
CA SER A 234 -22.66 23.63 -23.88
C SER A 234 -22.31 25.12 -23.81
N ARG A 235 -21.24 25.60 -24.49
CA ARG A 235 -20.85 27.03 -24.50
C ARG A 235 -21.31 27.80 -25.74
N LEU A 236 -21.87 27.13 -26.75
CA LEU A 236 -22.36 27.80 -27.98
C LEU A 236 -23.86 28.12 -27.94
N GLY A 237 -24.56 27.82 -26.84
CA GLY A 237 -26.00 28.06 -26.67
C GLY A 237 -26.40 29.28 -25.83
N GLN A 238 -25.45 30.09 -25.32
CA GLN A 238 -25.75 31.23 -24.42
C GLN A 238 -25.50 32.61 -25.03
N TYR A 239 -25.32 32.71 -26.35
CA TYR A 239 -25.33 33.98 -27.08
C TYR A 239 -26.33 33.93 -28.23
N ARG A 240 -27.62 34.00 -27.89
CA ARG A 240 -28.68 34.57 -28.75
C ARG A 240 -29.73 35.21 -27.87
#